data_AF-A0A7K2KZ97-F1
#
_entry.id   AF-A0A7K2KZ97-F1
#
_cell.length_a   1.000
_cell.length_b   1.000
_cell.length_c   1.000
_cell.angle_alpha   90.00
_cell.angle_beta   90.00
_cell.angle_gamma   90.00
#
_symmetry.space_group_name_H-M   'P 1'
#
loop_
_entity.id
_entity.type
_entity.pdbx_description
1 polymer ?
#
loop_
_entity_poly.entity_id
_entity_poly.type
_entity_poly.pdbx_seq_one_letter_code
_entity_poly.pdbx_strand_id
1 'polypeptide(L)'
;MQYVRLVPADHNTPPPRSDPGPGAGARRVPGQDPRVQWVASLAVVVVGALTIRPMGFTGQGLAVAVLFVVNAAALLARRLPEHRVSPRLVLVWLTLGVVAAAALIGVSSSGTGYLFAFFLAGHIGYRLETRPALVLAGLCSLLCGAVLFFRLGPGYEVLPWAFGLLTGLPVVMGIVNRTQRQSVRAAIEAAEAAERAARAEARTAVLSERSRIARDVHDVLAHSLAGINMQLELADALMDTGDLDKVREAHDKAHGLVKDSLRQAQWTV
;
A
#
# COMPACT_ATOMS: atom_id res chain seq x y z
N MET A 1 -7.17 66.17 10.58
CA MET A 1 -6.52 65.34 11.62
C MET A 1 -7.32 64.06 11.79
N GLN A 2 -6.84 62.95 11.26
CA GLN A 2 -7.46 61.64 11.44
C GLN A 2 -6.32 60.61 11.48
N TYR A 3 -6.07 60.06 12.67
CA TYR A 3 -5.10 59.01 12.91
C TYR A 3 -5.64 57.69 12.35
N VAL A 4 -5.01 57.15 11.30
CA VAL A 4 -5.21 55.76 10.88
C VAL A 4 -4.03 54.95 11.41
N ARG A 5 -4.34 54.05 12.35
CA ARG A 5 -3.44 53.06 12.95
C ARG A 5 -2.94 52.11 11.85
N LEU A 6 -1.62 52.00 11.73
CA LEU A 6 -0.97 50.91 11.00
C LEU A 6 -1.15 49.61 11.79
N VAL A 7 -1.88 48.65 11.22
CA VAL A 7 -1.93 47.26 11.66
C VAL A 7 -0.67 46.57 11.10
N PRO A 8 0.20 45.96 11.91
CA PRO A 8 1.31 45.19 11.38
C PRO A 8 0.78 43.96 10.65
N ALA A 9 1.19 43.79 9.40
CA ALA A 9 0.85 42.63 8.58
C ALA A 9 1.60 41.41 9.12
N ASP A 10 0.90 40.58 9.89
CA ASP A 10 1.36 39.25 10.28
C ASP A 10 1.75 38.49 9.01
N HIS A 11 3.05 38.22 8.86
CA HIS A 11 3.60 37.38 7.81
C HIS A 11 3.19 35.94 8.06
N ASN A 12 1.94 35.61 7.73
CA ASN A 12 1.47 34.24 7.62
C ASN A 12 2.00 33.66 6.31
N THR A 13 3.31 33.41 6.28
CA THR A 13 3.90 32.51 5.30
C THR A 13 3.44 31.09 5.66
N PRO A 14 2.72 30.39 4.78
CA PRO A 14 2.44 28.97 5.02
C PRO A 14 3.78 28.24 5.15
N PRO A 15 3.95 27.34 6.13
CA PRO A 15 5.21 26.62 6.29
C PRO A 15 5.54 25.89 4.98
N PRO A 16 6.82 25.83 4.57
CA PRO A 16 7.22 25.11 3.38
C PRO A 16 6.69 23.68 3.47
N ARG A 17 5.99 23.24 2.42
CA ARG A 17 5.62 21.83 2.25
C ARG A 17 6.90 21.03 2.36
N SER A 18 7.01 20.22 3.42
CA SER A 18 8.06 19.24 3.51
C SER A 18 7.82 18.24 2.37
N ASP A 19 8.63 18.35 1.31
CA ASP A 19 8.77 17.26 0.36
C ASP A 19 9.15 16.03 1.18
N PRO A 20 8.36 14.94 1.14
CA PRO A 20 8.80 13.70 1.73
C PRO A 20 10.01 13.26 0.92
N GLY A 21 11.21 13.42 1.51
CA GLY A 21 12.45 13.02 0.89
C GLY A 21 12.37 11.57 0.37
N PRO A 22 13.17 11.20 -0.65
CA PRO A 22 13.10 9.91 -1.35
C PRO A 22 13.47 8.67 -0.48
N GLY A 23 13.43 8.80 0.84
CA GLY A 23 13.74 7.78 1.83
C GLY A 23 12.67 7.60 2.91
N ALA A 24 11.43 8.09 2.72
CA ALA A 24 10.28 7.68 3.54
C ALA A 24 9.92 6.22 3.22
N GLY A 25 10.87 5.32 3.48
CA GLY A 25 10.70 3.88 3.37
C GLY A 25 9.45 3.52 4.12
N ALA A 26 8.56 2.78 3.43
CA ALA A 26 7.38 2.17 3.99
C ALA A 26 7.67 1.79 5.45
N ARG A 27 7.08 2.52 6.41
CA ARG A 27 7.26 2.23 7.83
C ARG A 27 6.82 0.80 8.01
N ARG A 28 7.79 -0.12 8.07
CA ARG A 28 7.55 -1.54 8.26
C ARG A 28 6.85 -1.64 9.61
N VAL A 29 5.61 -2.11 9.58
CA VAL A 29 4.82 -2.28 10.80
C VAL A 29 5.63 -3.18 11.75
N PRO A 30 5.88 -2.77 12.99
CA PRO A 30 6.68 -3.56 13.94
C PRO A 30 6.07 -4.95 14.11
N GLY A 31 6.88 -5.99 13.90
CA GLY A 31 6.45 -7.41 13.92
C GLY A 31 6.44 -8.12 12.56
N GLN A 32 6.84 -7.44 11.48
CA GLN A 32 6.74 -7.93 10.10
C GLN A 32 8.05 -8.37 9.43
N ASP A 33 9.14 -8.56 10.18
CA ASP A 33 10.35 -9.11 9.54
C ASP A 33 10.20 -10.62 9.31
N PRO A 34 10.43 -11.12 8.08
CA PRO A 34 10.45 -12.55 7.77
C PRO A 34 11.41 -13.33 8.68
N ARG A 35 12.44 -12.64 9.19
CA ARG A 35 13.43 -13.13 10.16
C ARG A 35 12.80 -13.44 11.51
N VAL A 36 11.89 -12.60 12.01
CA VAL A 36 11.19 -12.82 13.31
C VAL A 36 10.27 -14.05 13.20
N GLN A 37 9.56 -14.19 12.09
CA GLN A 37 8.74 -15.39 11.82
C GLN A 37 9.60 -16.66 11.67
N TRP A 38 10.80 -16.52 11.10
CA TRP A 38 11.82 -17.56 11.01
C TRP A 38 12.27 -18.05 12.39
N VAL A 39 12.67 -17.10 13.24
CA VAL A 39 13.15 -17.37 14.61
C VAL A 39 12.04 -17.98 15.44
N ALA A 40 10.81 -17.45 15.37
CA ALA A 40 9.67 -17.99 16.11
C ALA A 40 9.32 -19.42 15.68
N SER A 41 9.30 -19.71 14.37
CA SER A 41 9.04 -21.08 13.88
C SER A 41 10.13 -22.05 14.27
N LEU A 42 11.41 -21.63 14.21
CA LEU A 42 12.54 -22.45 14.61
C LEU A 42 12.51 -22.73 16.12
N ALA A 43 12.22 -21.71 16.93
CA ALA A 43 12.08 -21.85 18.37
C ALA A 43 10.99 -22.86 18.75
N VAL A 44 9.82 -22.83 18.09
CA VAL A 44 8.75 -23.81 18.34
C VAL A 44 9.18 -25.23 18.00
N VAL A 45 9.89 -25.43 16.88
CA VAL A 45 10.40 -26.75 16.48
C VAL A 45 11.45 -27.25 17.47
N VAL A 46 12.38 -26.39 17.89
CA VAL A 46 13.44 -26.74 18.86
C VAL A 46 12.84 -27.07 20.22
N VAL A 47 11.92 -26.24 20.73
CA VAL A 47 11.21 -26.50 21.99
C VAL A 47 10.44 -27.80 21.91
N GLY A 48 9.71 -28.04 20.83
CA GLY A 48 9.00 -29.31 20.59
C GLY A 48 9.92 -30.53 20.60
N ALA A 49 11.09 -30.45 19.94
CA ALA A 49 12.07 -31.54 19.93
C ALA A 49 12.63 -31.86 21.33
N LEU A 50 12.75 -30.85 22.20
CA LEU A 50 13.31 -31.02 23.54
C LEU A 50 12.29 -31.56 24.55
N THR A 51 11.00 -31.23 24.39
CA THR A 51 9.97 -31.53 25.39
C THR A 51 9.04 -32.67 25.02
N ILE A 52 8.80 -32.96 23.74
CA ILE A 52 7.87 -34.01 23.33
C ILE A 52 8.45 -35.37 23.69
N ARG A 53 7.72 -36.12 24.50
CA ARG A 53 8.08 -37.46 24.97
C ARG A 53 6.83 -38.36 24.95
N PRO A 54 7.01 -39.68 24.85
CA PRO A 54 8.27 -40.37 24.52
C PRO A 54 8.62 -40.23 23.02
N MET A 55 9.88 -39.97 22.70
CA MET A 55 10.41 -40.16 21.34
C MET A 55 11.21 -41.46 21.31
N GLY A 56 11.01 -42.27 20.27
CA GLY A 56 11.71 -43.54 20.13
C GLY A 56 11.52 -44.15 18.75
N PHE A 57 12.21 -45.25 18.48
CA PHE A 57 12.19 -45.94 17.18
C PHE A 57 11.20 -47.11 17.12
N THR A 58 10.45 -47.35 18.21
CA THR A 58 9.50 -48.48 18.32
C THR A 58 8.21 -48.07 19.04
N GLY A 59 7.09 -48.70 18.67
CA GLY A 59 5.79 -48.52 19.32
C GLY A 59 5.26 -47.08 19.30
N GLN A 60 4.77 -46.59 20.45
CA GLN A 60 4.21 -45.25 20.59
C GLN A 60 5.23 -44.12 20.33
N GLY A 61 6.53 -44.36 20.62
CA GLY A 61 7.57 -43.36 20.41
C GLY A 61 7.83 -43.04 18.93
N LEU A 62 7.65 -44.03 18.04
CA LEU A 62 7.77 -43.83 16.60
C LEU A 62 6.59 -43.03 16.05
N ALA A 63 5.37 -43.31 16.54
CA ALA A 63 4.18 -42.54 16.16
C ALA A 63 4.32 -41.06 16.55
N VAL A 64 4.81 -40.77 17.75
CA VAL A 64 5.09 -39.40 18.22
C VAL A 64 6.15 -38.72 17.36
N ALA A 65 7.24 -39.42 17.00
CA ALA A 65 8.28 -38.88 16.12
C ALA A 65 7.76 -38.56 14.71
N VAL A 66 6.97 -39.45 14.11
CA VAL A 66 6.35 -39.22 12.78
C VAL A 66 5.40 -38.02 12.83
N LEU A 67 4.53 -37.93 13.83
CA LEU A 67 3.60 -36.82 14.01
C LEU A 67 4.34 -35.48 14.23
N PHE A 68 5.45 -35.50 14.95
CA PHE A 68 6.32 -34.33 15.11
C PHE A 68 6.93 -33.90 13.77
N VAL A 69 7.47 -34.84 12.99
CA VAL A 69 8.04 -34.54 11.66
C VAL A 69 6.98 -33.98 10.71
N VAL A 70 5.77 -34.54 10.70
CA VAL A 70 4.65 -34.02 9.90
C VAL A 70 4.30 -32.59 10.32
N ASN A 71 4.22 -32.30 11.62
CA ASN A 71 3.96 -30.94 12.12
C ASN A 71 5.12 -29.96 11.83
N ALA A 72 6.38 -30.40 11.91
CA ALA A 72 7.53 -29.58 11.58
C ALA A 72 7.62 -29.28 10.08
N ALA A 73 7.43 -30.30 9.24
CA ALA A 73 7.33 -30.16 7.79
C ALA A 73 6.17 -29.23 7.42
N ALA A 74 5.06 -29.33 8.15
CA ALA A 74 3.96 -28.42 8.04
C ALA A 74 4.39 -26.96 8.37
N LEU A 75 4.97 -26.69 9.53
CA LEU A 75 5.41 -25.33 9.85
C LEU A 75 6.44 -24.77 8.84
N LEU A 76 7.26 -25.63 8.23
CA LEU A 76 8.21 -25.29 7.18
C LEU A 76 7.54 -25.01 5.83
N ALA A 77 6.49 -25.75 5.47
CA ALA A 77 5.73 -25.57 4.23
C ALA A 77 5.06 -24.18 4.16
N ARG A 78 4.82 -23.53 5.31
CA ARG A 78 4.40 -22.11 5.41
C ARG A 78 5.31 -21.14 4.66
N ARG A 79 6.55 -21.54 4.40
CA ARG A 79 7.60 -20.75 3.74
C ARG A 79 7.55 -20.81 2.22
N LEU A 80 6.72 -21.67 1.64
CA LEU A 80 6.57 -21.70 0.19
C LEU A 80 5.90 -20.41 -0.31
N PRO A 81 6.40 -19.83 -1.43
CA PRO A 81 5.87 -18.59 -1.98
C PRO A 81 4.38 -18.72 -2.30
N GLU A 82 3.60 -17.69 -1.96
CA GLU A 82 2.14 -17.64 -2.18
C GLU A 82 1.73 -17.93 -3.63
N HIS A 83 2.59 -17.62 -4.60
CA HIS A 83 2.33 -17.81 -6.03
C HIS A 83 2.52 -19.25 -6.55
N ARG A 84 3.08 -20.18 -5.75
CA ARG A 84 3.44 -21.53 -6.21
C ARG A 84 2.53 -22.64 -5.69
N VAL A 85 1.60 -22.31 -4.80
CA VAL A 85 0.75 -23.31 -4.11
C VAL A 85 -0.72 -23.05 -4.41
N SER A 86 -1.41 -24.09 -4.89
CA SER A 86 -2.85 -24.00 -5.15
C SER A 86 -3.64 -23.90 -3.83
N PRO A 87 -4.75 -23.13 -3.78
CA PRO A 87 -5.55 -22.97 -2.55
C PRO A 87 -6.04 -24.32 -1.97
N ARG A 88 -6.33 -25.29 -2.84
CA ARG A 88 -6.73 -26.65 -2.44
C ARG A 88 -5.62 -27.40 -1.74
N LEU A 89 -4.38 -27.31 -2.24
CA LEU A 89 -3.23 -27.98 -1.64
C LEU A 89 -2.89 -27.37 -0.28
N VAL A 90 -3.02 -26.04 -0.14
CA VAL A 90 -2.88 -25.34 1.15
C VAL A 90 -3.93 -25.83 2.15
N LEU A 91 -5.19 -25.95 1.74
CA LEU A 91 -6.26 -26.47 2.60
C LEU A 91 -5.97 -27.91 3.05
N VAL A 92 -5.66 -28.82 2.11
CA VAL A 92 -5.36 -30.23 2.41
C VAL A 92 -4.19 -30.34 3.38
N TRP A 93 -3.10 -29.64 3.09
CA TRP A 93 -1.90 -29.69 3.93
C TRP A 93 -2.14 -29.09 5.33
N LEU A 94 -2.93 -28.02 5.45
CA LEU A 94 -3.31 -27.45 6.75
C LEU A 94 -4.25 -28.35 7.54
N THR A 95 -5.24 -28.98 6.88
CA THR A 95 -6.11 -29.97 7.54
C THR A 95 -5.31 -31.16 8.06
N LEU A 96 -4.36 -31.66 7.26
CA LEU A 96 -3.47 -32.75 7.66
C LEU A 96 -2.62 -32.37 8.88
N GLY A 97 -2.08 -31.13 8.90
CA GLY A 97 -1.32 -30.63 10.03
C GLY A 97 -2.17 -30.48 11.31
N VAL A 98 -3.42 -30.03 11.20
CA VAL A 98 -4.34 -29.94 12.35
C VAL A 98 -4.64 -31.33 12.93
N VAL A 99 -4.94 -32.30 12.07
CA VAL A 99 -5.18 -33.68 12.49
C VAL A 99 -3.93 -34.28 13.14
N ALA A 100 -2.75 -34.03 12.57
CA ALA A 100 -1.49 -34.48 13.13
C ALA A 100 -1.18 -33.84 14.49
N ALA A 101 -1.48 -32.54 14.67
CA ALA A 101 -1.30 -31.85 15.95
C ALA A 101 -2.23 -32.42 17.04
N ALA A 102 -3.49 -32.70 16.70
CA ALA A 102 -4.42 -33.31 17.63
C ALA A 102 -4.07 -34.75 17.99
N ALA A 103 -3.66 -35.56 17.01
CA ALA A 103 -3.15 -36.91 17.27
C ALA A 103 -1.92 -36.86 18.19
N LEU A 104 -1.03 -35.88 17.98
CA LEU A 104 0.13 -35.66 18.83
C LEU A 104 -0.29 -35.30 20.28
N ILE A 105 -1.32 -34.48 20.47
CA ILE A 105 -1.85 -34.17 21.81
C ILE A 105 -2.40 -35.41 22.53
N GLY A 106 -3.05 -36.32 21.79
CA GLY A 106 -3.58 -37.56 22.36
C GLY A 106 -2.48 -38.52 22.84
N VAL A 107 -1.42 -38.67 22.03
CA VAL A 107 -0.37 -39.67 22.25
C VAL A 107 0.80 -39.14 23.09
N SER A 108 1.16 -37.86 22.98
CA SER A 108 2.27 -37.24 23.72
C SER A 108 1.93 -37.01 25.18
N SER A 109 2.81 -37.37 26.12
CA SER A 109 2.67 -37.02 27.54
C SER A 109 2.97 -35.54 27.84
N SER A 110 3.55 -34.81 26.90
CA SER A 110 3.93 -33.40 27.06
C SER A 110 2.92 -32.42 26.44
N GLY A 111 2.67 -31.29 27.12
CA GLY A 111 1.75 -30.24 26.68
C GLY A 111 2.21 -29.41 25.47
N THR A 112 3.46 -29.55 25.03
CA THR A 112 4.05 -28.74 23.94
C THR A 112 3.40 -29.00 22.57
N GLY A 113 2.70 -30.13 22.39
CA GLY A 113 1.88 -30.39 21.18
C GLY A 113 0.85 -29.27 20.90
N TYR A 114 0.38 -28.59 21.95
CA TYR A 114 -0.52 -27.44 21.83
C TYR A 114 0.08 -26.25 21.08
N LEU A 115 1.39 -26.03 21.16
CA LEU A 115 2.05 -24.93 20.47
C LEU A 115 1.99 -25.10 18.95
N PHE A 116 2.09 -26.34 18.46
CA PHE A 116 1.95 -26.65 17.04
C PHE A 116 0.53 -26.33 16.55
N ALA A 117 -0.50 -26.74 17.29
CA ALA A 117 -1.89 -26.40 16.99
C ALA A 117 -2.11 -24.88 16.98
N PHE A 118 -1.55 -24.15 17.95
CA PHE A 118 -1.66 -22.69 18.07
C PHE A 118 -1.03 -21.96 16.87
N PHE A 119 0.19 -22.34 16.50
CA PHE A 119 0.92 -21.73 15.39
C PHE A 119 0.33 -22.08 14.03
N LEU A 120 -0.25 -23.28 13.88
CA LEU A 120 -0.91 -23.69 12.65
C LEU A 120 -2.27 -22.99 12.51
N ALA A 121 -3.03 -22.85 13.59
CA ALA A 121 -4.29 -22.11 13.64
C ALA A 121 -4.11 -20.62 13.28
N GLY A 122 -3.07 -19.97 13.81
CA GLY A 122 -2.75 -18.60 13.40
C GLY A 122 -2.36 -18.47 11.93
N HIS A 123 -1.70 -19.50 11.36
CA HIS A 123 -1.36 -19.52 9.94
C HIS A 123 -2.58 -19.76 9.05
N ILE A 124 -3.54 -20.56 9.51
CA ILE A 124 -4.84 -20.78 8.85
C ILE A 124 -5.57 -19.43 8.66
N GLY A 125 -5.64 -18.62 9.72
CA GLY A 125 -6.24 -17.28 9.66
C GLY A 125 -5.52 -16.31 8.72
N TYR A 126 -4.22 -16.50 8.49
CA TYR A 126 -3.44 -15.70 7.54
C TYR A 126 -3.65 -16.13 6.08
N ARG A 127 -3.66 -17.44 5.79
CA ARG A 127 -3.66 -17.98 4.41
C ARG A 127 -5.07 -18.14 3.81
N LEU A 128 -6.08 -18.48 4.61
CA LEU A 128 -7.43 -18.79 4.11
C LEU A 128 -8.36 -17.58 4.21
N GLU A 129 -9.35 -17.53 3.31
CA GLU A 129 -10.49 -16.60 3.40
C GLU A 129 -11.22 -16.74 4.73
N THR A 130 -11.87 -15.67 5.19
CA THR A 130 -12.45 -15.58 6.53
C THR A 130 -13.40 -16.73 6.84
N ARG A 131 -14.24 -17.14 5.88
CA ARG A 131 -15.18 -18.25 6.04
C ARG A 131 -14.49 -19.61 6.27
N PRO A 132 -13.65 -20.12 5.35
CA PRO A 132 -12.96 -21.40 5.57
C PRO A 132 -11.96 -21.35 6.74
N ALA A 133 -11.35 -20.18 7.02
CA ALA A 133 -10.49 -20.01 8.19
C ALA A 133 -11.26 -20.21 9.51
N LEU A 134 -12.45 -19.63 9.63
CA LEU A 134 -13.31 -19.79 10.82
C LEU A 134 -13.80 -21.24 10.97
N VAL A 135 -14.21 -21.88 9.88
CA VAL A 135 -14.66 -23.29 9.91
C VAL A 135 -13.52 -24.20 10.35
N LEU A 136 -12.34 -24.07 9.75
CA LEU A 136 -11.19 -24.90 10.08
C LEU A 136 -10.65 -24.63 11.49
N ALA A 137 -10.72 -23.38 11.95
CA ALA A 137 -10.40 -23.01 13.32
C ALA A 137 -11.37 -23.62 14.34
N GLY A 138 -12.68 -23.56 14.07
CA GLY A 138 -13.70 -24.18 14.91
C GLY A 138 -13.50 -25.70 14.99
N LEU A 139 -13.23 -26.34 13.84
CA LEU A 139 -12.89 -27.77 13.80
C LEU A 139 -11.61 -28.09 14.57
N CYS A 140 -10.55 -27.28 14.43
CA CYS A 140 -9.30 -27.46 15.17
C CYS A 140 -9.53 -27.34 16.69
N SER A 141 -10.26 -26.32 17.13
CA SER A 141 -10.60 -26.07 18.53
C SER A 141 -11.44 -27.19 19.12
N LEU A 142 -12.49 -27.61 18.41
CA LEU A 142 -13.36 -28.72 18.82
C LEU A 142 -12.59 -30.03 18.93
N LEU A 143 -11.74 -30.32 17.94
CA LEU A 143 -11.00 -31.57 17.86
C LEU A 143 -9.89 -31.64 18.93
N CYS A 144 -9.16 -30.54 19.18
CA CYS A 144 -8.20 -30.47 20.29
C CYS A 144 -8.88 -30.58 21.66
N GLY A 145 -10.02 -29.90 21.84
CA GLY A 145 -10.81 -29.96 23.07
C GLY A 145 -11.36 -31.37 23.34
N ALA A 146 -11.90 -32.04 22.32
CA ALA A 146 -12.39 -33.41 22.42
C ALA A 146 -11.28 -34.39 22.81
N VAL A 147 -10.10 -34.31 22.17
CA VAL A 147 -8.95 -35.15 22.51
C VAL A 147 -8.50 -34.94 23.96
N LEU A 148 -8.45 -33.70 24.46
CA LEU A 148 -8.14 -33.43 25.87
C LEU A 148 -9.18 -34.01 26.83
N PHE A 149 -10.46 -33.86 26.51
CA PHE A 149 -11.55 -34.36 27.34
C PHE A 149 -11.45 -35.88 27.54
N PHE A 150 -11.26 -36.64 26.46
CA PHE A 150 -11.07 -38.08 26.54
C PHE A 150 -9.78 -38.49 27.26
N ARG A 151 -8.76 -37.63 27.27
CA ARG A 151 -7.47 -37.91 27.90
C ARG A 151 -7.45 -37.65 29.40
N LEU A 152 -8.08 -36.57 29.86
CA LEU A 152 -8.09 -36.20 31.29
C LEU A 152 -9.19 -36.92 32.08
N GLY A 153 -10.26 -37.38 31.41
CA GLY A 153 -11.35 -38.10 32.04
C GLY A 153 -12.32 -37.19 32.82
N PRO A 154 -13.38 -37.79 33.41
CA PRO A 154 -14.39 -37.05 34.17
C PRO A 154 -13.77 -36.44 35.45
N GLY A 155 -13.90 -35.12 35.61
CA GLY A 155 -13.32 -34.34 36.72
C GLY A 155 -12.54 -33.09 36.31
N TYR A 156 -12.18 -32.96 35.03
CA TYR A 156 -11.43 -31.81 34.50
C TYR A 156 -12.17 -31.06 33.38
N GLU A 157 -13.51 -30.98 33.43
CA GLU A 157 -14.35 -30.51 32.31
C GLU A 157 -14.03 -29.08 31.82
N VAL A 158 -13.53 -28.21 32.70
CA VAL A 158 -13.23 -26.79 32.40
C VAL A 158 -11.93 -26.62 31.58
N LEU A 159 -10.92 -27.46 31.81
CA LEU A 159 -9.60 -27.33 31.20
C LEU A 159 -9.62 -27.54 29.66
N PRO A 160 -10.23 -28.62 29.13
CA PRO A 160 -10.35 -28.86 27.69
C PRO A 160 -11.08 -27.73 26.96
N TRP A 161 -12.13 -27.17 27.57
CA TRP A 161 -12.89 -26.07 27.00
C TRP A 161 -12.06 -24.78 26.97
N ALA A 162 -11.33 -24.47 28.04
CA ALA A 162 -10.44 -23.32 28.10
C ALA A 162 -9.32 -23.39 27.04
N PHE A 163 -8.67 -24.56 26.88
CA PHE A 163 -7.64 -24.76 25.85
C PHE A 163 -8.22 -24.70 24.44
N GLY A 164 -9.38 -25.30 24.20
CA GLY A 164 -10.12 -25.18 22.95
C GLY A 164 -10.38 -23.71 22.58
N LEU A 165 -10.93 -22.92 23.50
CA LEU A 165 -11.17 -21.49 23.29
C LEU A 165 -9.88 -20.71 23.03
N LEU A 166 -8.81 -21.01 23.77
CA LEU A 166 -7.52 -20.36 23.61
C LEU A 166 -6.96 -20.55 22.19
N THR A 167 -7.14 -21.73 21.59
CA THR A 167 -6.71 -22.00 20.19
C THR A 167 -7.43 -21.16 19.13
N GLY A 168 -8.56 -20.52 19.49
CA GLY A 168 -9.25 -19.56 18.63
C GLY A 168 -8.56 -18.20 18.53
N LEU A 169 -7.83 -17.77 19.57
CA LEU A 169 -7.18 -16.44 19.60
C LEU A 169 -6.16 -16.22 18.46
N PRO A 170 -5.26 -17.18 18.14
CA PRO A 170 -4.35 -17.05 17.00
C PRO A 170 -5.03 -16.84 15.67
N VAL A 171 -6.20 -17.48 15.48
CA VAL A 171 -6.96 -17.41 14.24
C VAL A 171 -7.49 -15.99 14.06
N VAL A 172 -8.11 -15.45 15.12
CA VAL A 172 -8.60 -14.08 15.14
C VAL A 172 -7.45 -13.10 14.90
N MET A 173 -6.31 -13.28 15.56
CA MET A 173 -5.11 -12.47 15.29
C MET A 173 -4.64 -12.58 13.83
N GLY A 174 -4.66 -13.79 13.25
CA GLY A 174 -4.30 -14.03 11.86
C GLY A 174 -5.22 -13.29 10.88
N ILE A 175 -6.53 -13.35 11.12
CA ILE A 175 -7.55 -12.65 10.33
C ILE A 175 -7.35 -11.13 10.44
N VAL A 176 -7.20 -10.60 11.66
CA VAL A 176 -6.99 -9.16 11.89
C VAL A 176 -5.74 -8.66 11.17
N ASN A 177 -4.64 -9.40 11.27
CA ASN A 177 -3.39 -9.06 10.58
C ASN A 177 -3.55 -9.09 9.05
N ARG A 178 -4.29 -10.07 8.50
CA ARG A 178 -4.62 -10.11 7.07
C ARG A 178 -5.44 -8.89 6.65
N THR A 179 -6.50 -8.56 7.38
CA THR A 179 -7.38 -7.42 7.07
C THR A 179 -6.62 -6.10 7.14
N GLN A 180 -5.79 -5.90 8.16
CA GLN A 180 -4.92 -4.73 8.26
C GLN A 180 -3.92 -4.64 7.09
N ARG A 181 -3.38 -5.76 6.60
CA ARG A 181 -2.49 -5.75 5.44
C ARG A 181 -3.22 -5.35 4.16
N GLN A 182 -4.43 -5.86 3.96
CA GLN A 182 -5.25 -5.52 2.81
C GLN A 182 -5.62 -4.04 2.82
N SER A 183 -6.00 -3.49 3.99
CA SER A 183 -6.33 -2.07 4.10
C SER A 183 -5.11 -1.16 3.88
N VAL A 184 -3.95 -1.50 4.44
CA VAL A 184 -2.71 -0.74 4.23
C VAL A 184 -2.27 -0.79 2.77
N ARG A 185 -2.34 -1.95 2.10
CA ARG A 185 -2.03 -2.06 0.66
C ARG A 185 -2.97 -1.21 -0.18
N ALA A 186 -4.28 -1.31 0.07
CA ALA A 186 -5.27 -0.50 -0.63
C ALA A 186 -5.04 1.01 -0.41
N ALA A 187 -4.66 1.43 0.80
CA ALA A 187 -4.34 2.81 1.10
C ALA A 187 -3.09 3.31 0.35
N ILE A 188 -2.05 2.47 0.24
CA ILE A 188 -0.84 2.79 -0.53
C ILE A 188 -1.16 2.91 -2.02
N GLU A 189 -1.88 1.92 -2.57
CA GLU A 189 -2.29 1.92 -3.99
C GLU A 189 -3.15 3.14 -4.33
N ALA A 190 -4.07 3.52 -3.43
CA ALA A 190 -4.89 4.73 -3.57
C ALA A 190 -4.05 6.02 -3.50
N ALA A 191 -3.08 6.10 -2.58
CA ALA A 191 -2.18 7.24 -2.47
C ALA A 191 -1.30 7.40 -3.72
N GLU A 192 -0.73 6.30 -4.24
CA GLU A 192 0.03 6.30 -5.48
C GLU A 192 -0.83 6.70 -6.70
N ALA A 193 -2.10 6.26 -6.73
CA ALA A 193 -3.03 6.65 -7.78
C ALA A 193 -3.37 8.15 -7.72
N ALA A 194 -3.61 8.68 -6.51
CA ALA A 194 -3.87 10.09 -6.30
C ALA A 194 -2.65 10.96 -6.69
N GLU A 195 -1.44 10.53 -6.34
CA GLU A 195 -0.22 11.25 -6.74
C GLU A 195 -0.03 11.25 -8.26
N ARG A 196 -0.28 10.12 -8.92
CA ARG A 196 -0.25 10.02 -10.40
C ARG A 196 -1.28 10.93 -11.06
N ALA A 197 -2.50 10.98 -10.52
CA ALA A 197 -3.56 11.86 -11.01
C ALA A 197 -3.18 13.34 -10.84
N ALA A 198 -2.72 13.75 -9.66
CA ALA A 198 -2.31 15.13 -9.39
C ALA A 198 -1.16 15.60 -10.30
N ARG A 199 -0.18 14.72 -10.58
CA ARG A 199 0.91 15.00 -11.53
C ARG A 199 0.40 15.14 -12.97
N ALA A 200 -0.59 14.34 -13.37
CA ALA A 200 -1.20 14.44 -14.69
C ALA A 200 -1.98 15.76 -14.82
N GLU A 201 -2.80 16.11 -13.82
CA GLU A 201 -3.55 17.37 -13.78
C GLU A 201 -2.64 18.60 -13.82
N ALA A 202 -1.53 18.58 -13.07
CA ALA A 202 -0.55 19.68 -13.10
C ALA A 202 0.06 19.85 -14.50
N ARG A 203 0.37 18.75 -15.19
CA ARG A 203 0.90 18.79 -16.57
C ARG A 203 -0.14 19.33 -17.55
N THR A 204 -1.39 18.89 -17.44
CA THR A 204 -2.47 19.40 -18.30
C THR A 204 -2.75 20.88 -18.04
N ALA A 205 -2.69 21.32 -16.77
CA ALA A 205 -2.83 22.73 -16.42
C ALA A 205 -1.71 23.58 -17.04
N VAL A 206 -0.45 23.13 -16.95
CA VAL A 206 0.69 23.82 -17.60
C VAL A 206 0.53 23.88 -19.11
N LEU A 207 0.09 22.80 -19.76
CA LEU A 207 -0.13 22.79 -21.21
C LEU A 207 -1.31 23.67 -21.63
N SER A 208 -2.40 23.67 -20.86
CA SER A 208 -3.54 24.55 -21.07
C SER A 208 -3.12 26.02 -20.96
N GLU A 209 -2.31 26.35 -19.95
CA GLU A 209 -1.80 27.69 -19.75
C GLU A 209 -0.89 28.13 -20.90
N ARG A 210 0.03 27.26 -21.34
CA ARG A 210 0.86 27.53 -22.53
C ARG A 210 0.03 27.75 -23.79
N SER A 211 -1.04 26.98 -23.99
CA SER A 211 -1.95 27.17 -25.13
C SER A 211 -2.71 28.50 -25.03
N ARG A 212 -3.10 28.93 -23.83
CA ARG A 212 -3.72 30.23 -23.60
C ARG A 212 -2.73 31.36 -23.93
N ILE A 213 -1.52 31.32 -23.37
CA ILE A 213 -0.46 32.31 -23.64
C ILE A 213 -0.16 32.39 -25.14
N ALA A 214 -0.05 31.26 -25.84
CA ALA A 214 0.20 31.25 -27.27
C ALA A 214 -0.92 31.93 -28.09
N ARG A 215 -2.18 31.78 -27.68
CA ARG A 215 -3.32 32.49 -28.30
C ARG A 215 -3.29 33.99 -28.01
N ASP A 216 -3.07 34.38 -26.76
CA ASP A 216 -3.00 35.80 -26.39
C ASP A 216 -1.86 36.51 -27.14
N VAL A 217 -0.69 35.85 -27.27
CA VAL A 217 0.42 36.35 -28.08
C VAL A 217 0.05 36.42 -29.57
N HIS A 218 -0.61 35.39 -30.11
CA HIS A 218 -1.03 35.39 -31.52
C HIS A 218 -2.03 36.52 -31.83
N ASP A 219 -3.00 36.77 -30.96
CA ASP A 219 -4.01 37.81 -31.18
C ASP A 219 -3.38 39.22 -31.18
N VAL A 220 -2.45 39.49 -30.25
CA VAL A 220 -1.71 40.76 -30.22
C VAL A 220 -0.83 40.92 -31.47
N LEU A 221 -0.16 39.84 -31.90
CA LEU A 221 0.64 39.85 -33.12
C LEU A 221 -0.22 40.06 -34.37
N ALA A 222 -1.36 39.38 -34.49
CA ALA A 222 -2.26 39.50 -35.64
C ALA A 222 -2.83 40.92 -35.75
N HIS A 223 -3.25 41.50 -34.62
CA HIS A 223 -3.79 42.86 -34.59
C HIS A 223 -2.74 43.90 -34.99
N SER A 224 -1.53 43.80 -34.44
CA SER A 224 -0.44 44.73 -34.78
C SER A 224 -0.01 44.63 -36.23
N LEU A 225 0.12 43.42 -36.78
CA LEU A 225 0.44 43.18 -38.18
C LEU A 225 -0.63 43.75 -39.12
N ALA A 226 -1.91 43.59 -38.80
CA ALA A 226 -3.00 44.18 -39.57
C ALA A 226 -2.93 45.72 -39.59
N GLY A 227 -2.63 46.35 -38.45
CA GLY A 227 -2.46 47.80 -38.35
C GLY A 227 -1.25 48.31 -39.14
N ILE A 228 -0.12 47.61 -39.09
CA ILE A 228 1.08 47.92 -39.88
C ILE A 228 0.77 47.82 -41.37
N ASN A 229 0.15 46.73 -41.81
CA ASN A 229 -0.21 46.53 -43.21
C ASN A 229 -1.14 47.65 -43.73
N MET A 230 -2.13 48.05 -42.93
CA MET A 230 -3.05 49.14 -43.29
C MET A 230 -2.33 50.49 -43.44
N GLN A 231 -1.33 50.79 -42.60
CA GLN A 231 -0.54 52.03 -42.73
C GLN A 231 0.40 52.00 -43.94
N LEU A 232 0.95 50.83 -44.28
CA LEU A 232 1.76 50.65 -45.48
C LEU A 232 0.92 50.80 -46.76
N GLU A 233 -0.25 50.17 -46.82
CA GLU A 233 -1.20 50.35 -47.93
C GLU A 233 -1.63 51.82 -48.11
N LEU A 234 -1.85 52.53 -46.99
CA LEU A 234 -2.13 53.97 -47.02
C LEU A 234 -0.95 54.79 -47.56
N ALA A 235 0.28 54.44 -47.17
CA ALA A 235 1.48 55.11 -47.66
C ALA A 235 1.64 54.92 -49.19
N ASP A 236 1.45 53.70 -49.70
CA ASP A 236 1.48 53.39 -51.13
C ASP A 236 0.42 54.18 -51.90
N ALA A 237 -0.82 54.22 -51.41
CA ALA A 237 -1.90 54.99 -52.04
C ALA A 237 -1.63 56.51 -52.06
N LEU A 238 -0.96 57.05 -51.03
CA LEU A 238 -0.59 58.46 -50.96
C LEU A 238 0.60 58.80 -51.88
N MET A 239 1.53 57.85 -52.08
CA MET A 239 2.63 58.02 -53.04
C MET A 239 2.12 58.23 -54.47
N ASP A 240 1.07 57.50 -54.87
CA ASP A 240 0.43 57.66 -56.19
C ASP A 240 -0.20 59.06 -56.38
N THR A 241 -0.57 59.74 -55.29
CA THR A 241 -1.11 61.11 -55.33
C THR A 241 -0.04 62.21 -55.25
N GLY A 242 1.22 61.88 -54.96
CA GLY A 242 2.34 62.82 -54.91
C GLY A 242 2.49 63.63 -53.60
N ASP A 243 1.69 63.33 -52.56
CA ASP A 243 1.71 64.05 -51.28
C ASP A 243 2.73 63.42 -50.30
N LEU A 244 4.01 63.74 -50.51
CA LEU A 244 5.15 63.13 -49.80
C LEU A 244 5.16 63.36 -48.28
N ASP A 245 4.55 64.44 -47.79
CA ASP A 245 4.49 64.71 -46.35
C ASP A 245 3.54 63.74 -45.64
N LYS A 246 2.39 63.41 -46.24
CA LYS A 246 1.47 62.40 -45.71
C LYS A 246 2.03 60.99 -45.80
N VAL A 247 2.81 60.69 -46.85
CA VAL A 247 3.53 59.40 -46.96
C VAL A 247 4.50 59.22 -45.79
N ARG A 248 5.25 60.26 -45.42
CA ARG A 248 6.14 60.23 -44.24
C ARG A 248 5.36 60.01 -42.95
N GLU A 249 4.22 60.67 -42.77
CA GLU A 249 3.38 60.49 -41.58
C GLU A 249 2.85 59.06 -41.45
N ALA A 250 2.36 58.45 -42.54
CA ALA A 250 1.89 57.07 -42.55
C ALA A 250 3.04 56.07 -42.26
N HIS A 251 4.22 56.29 -42.83
CA HIS A 251 5.41 55.49 -42.55
C HIS A 251 5.85 55.59 -41.08
N ASP A 252 5.88 56.81 -40.52
CA ASP A 252 6.24 57.02 -39.11
C ASP A 252 5.22 56.35 -38.17
N LYS A 253 3.93 56.37 -38.51
CA LYS A 253 2.90 55.62 -37.77
C LYS A 253 3.11 54.11 -37.86
N ALA A 254 3.39 53.55 -39.03
CA ALA A 254 3.70 52.13 -39.18
C ALA A 254 4.92 51.73 -38.33
N HIS A 255 5.97 52.56 -38.37
CA HIS A 255 7.19 52.32 -37.60
C HIS A 255 6.97 52.46 -36.08
N GLY A 256 6.08 53.37 -35.66
CA GLY A 256 5.59 53.48 -34.29
C GLY A 256 4.87 52.21 -33.83
N LEU A 257 3.93 51.71 -34.64
CA LEU A 257 3.20 50.46 -34.37
C LEU A 257 4.13 49.25 -34.21
N VAL A 258 5.18 49.15 -35.03
CA VAL A 258 6.21 48.09 -34.88
C VAL A 258 6.94 48.20 -33.54
N LYS A 259 7.38 49.40 -33.16
CA LYS A 259 8.08 49.63 -31.87
C LYS A 259 7.20 49.28 -30.68
N ASP A 260 5.94 49.69 -30.70
CA ASP A 260 5.00 49.41 -29.61
C ASP A 260 4.69 47.92 -29.52
N SER A 261 4.52 47.24 -30.66
CA SER A 261 4.28 45.79 -30.70
C SER A 261 5.46 44.98 -30.19
N LEU A 262 6.70 45.37 -30.53
CA LEU A 262 7.93 44.74 -30.01
C LEU A 262 8.06 44.92 -28.49
N ARG A 263 7.74 46.11 -27.97
CA ARG A 263 7.72 46.35 -26.51
C ARG A 263 6.68 45.48 -25.81
N GLN A 264 5.48 45.36 -26.40
CA GLN A 264 4.40 44.57 -25.83
C GLN A 264 4.72 43.07 -25.82
N ALA A 265 5.37 42.56 -26.88
CA ALA A 265 5.87 41.18 -26.94
C ALA A 265 6.98 40.90 -25.93
N GLN A 266 7.88 41.86 -25.66
CA GLN A 266 8.91 41.72 -24.63
C GLN A 266 8.37 41.70 -23.20
N TRP A 267 7.21 42.29 -22.95
CA TRP A 267 6.59 42.33 -21.62
C TRP A 267 5.67 41.14 -21.33
N THR A 268 5.30 40.36 -22.34
CA THR A 268 4.34 39.24 -22.23
C THR A 268 4.99 37.85 -22.16
N VAL A 269 6.30 37.75 -22.42
CA VAL A 269 7.12 36.53 -22.34
C VAL A 269 8.03 36.58 -21.12
#